data_AF-A0A8T4KRP0-F1
#
_entry.id   AF-A0A8T4KRP0-F1
#
_cell.length_a   1.000
_cell.length_b   1.000
_cell.length_c   1.000
_cell.angle_alpha   90.00
_cell.angle_beta   90.00
_cell.angle_gamma   90.00
#
_symmetry.space_group_name_H-M   'P 1'
#
loop_
_entity.id
_entity.type
_entity.pdbx_description
1 polymer ?
#
loop_
_entity_poly.entity_id
_entity_poly.type
_entity_poly.pdbx_seq_one_letter_code
_entity_poly.pdbx_strand_id
1 'polypeptide(L)'
;MALKDLLISKLTKKELSRAPRSFEIIGNKDKAVAIVEIPEKLEKRKILVANAIMRQHRNVKTVLAKASARQGQFRTRNYKLIKGDKNTEIMHVENGCRLLLDPQKVYFSPREGTERQRIVEQVSKKEIVMVFFAGAGPFAIVIAKKSKPKRVIGIELSEAAIDYFWKNVKLNKLENVDVVHGNVKQIARDYYGKCDRVIMPLPETAIDYLEDAAKCLKKKGIIHLYFFSEEEKIVEWKRKARKMLGKGKKHIVQARKILPYGPRINKYRMDIEVG
;
A
#
# COMPACT_ATOMS: atom_id res chain seq x y z
N MET A 1 23.64 -12.98 -5.81
CA MET A 1 24.61 -11.87 -5.84
C MET A 1 23.92 -10.61 -5.35
N ALA A 2 24.46 -9.95 -4.33
CA ALA A 2 23.91 -8.70 -3.82
C ALA A 2 24.25 -7.53 -4.76
N LEU A 3 23.46 -6.45 -4.72
CA LEU A 3 23.72 -5.25 -5.53
C LEU A 3 25.13 -4.68 -5.27
N LYS A 4 25.60 -4.75 -4.01
CA LYS A 4 26.94 -4.29 -3.64
C LYS A 4 28.04 -5.07 -4.37
N ASP A 5 27.90 -6.38 -4.52
CA ASP A 5 28.91 -7.22 -5.17
C ASP A 5 29.15 -6.79 -6.62
N LEU A 6 28.08 -6.38 -7.31
CA LEU A 6 28.14 -5.84 -8.68
C LEU A 6 28.80 -4.46 -8.79
N LEU A 7 29.01 -3.78 -7.66
CA LEU A 7 29.55 -2.43 -7.56
C LEU A 7 30.96 -2.39 -6.96
N ILE A 8 31.46 -3.48 -6.33
CA ILE A 8 32.76 -3.54 -5.64
C ILE A 8 33.92 -3.08 -6.52
N SER A 9 34.00 -3.56 -7.76
CA SER A 9 35.10 -3.22 -8.68
C SER A 9 34.94 -1.86 -9.35
N LYS A 10 33.82 -1.16 -9.11
CA LYS A 10 33.46 0.09 -9.81
C LYS A 10 33.32 1.30 -8.89
N LEU A 11 33.35 1.08 -7.58
CA LEU A 11 33.21 2.12 -6.56
C LEU A 11 34.38 2.05 -5.58
N THR A 12 34.82 3.21 -5.08
CA THR A 12 35.77 3.27 -3.96
C THR A 12 35.15 2.67 -2.69
N LYS A 13 35.97 2.27 -1.71
CA LYS A 13 35.47 1.77 -0.39
C LYS A 13 34.49 2.76 0.26
N LYS A 14 34.74 4.07 0.14
CA LYS A 14 33.91 5.16 0.68
C LYS A 14 32.58 5.35 -0.06
N GLU A 15 32.55 5.09 -1.36
CA GLU A 15 31.32 5.09 -2.16
C GLU A 15 30.49 3.81 -1.91
N LEU A 16 31.16 2.65 -1.89
CA LEU A 16 30.53 1.34 -1.68
C LEU A 16 29.85 1.24 -0.31
N SER A 17 30.42 1.82 0.74
CA SER A 17 29.79 1.86 2.07
C SER A 17 28.45 2.60 2.08
N ARG A 18 28.26 3.52 1.13
CA ARG A 18 27.04 4.31 0.91
C ARG A 18 26.14 3.73 -0.18
N ALA A 19 26.56 2.70 -0.91
CA ALA A 19 25.74 2.12 -1.96
C ALA A 19 24.36 1.69 -1.42
N PRO A 20 23.27 1.91 -2.19
CA PRO A 20 21.93 1.52 -1.76
C PRO A 20 21.90 0.04 -1.38
N ARG A 21 21.31 -0.26 -0.22
CA ARG A 21 21.20 -1.64 0.28
C ARG A 21 19.93 -2.33 -0.20
N SER A 22 18.92 -1.55 -0.57
CA SER A 22 17.62 -2.05 -1.01
C SER A 22 17.01 -1.14 -2.08
N PHE A 23 16.10 -1.71 -2.84
CA PHE A 23 15.27 -1.04 -3.84
C PHE A 23 13.94 -1.81 -3.92
N GLU A 24 12.90 -1.15 -4.44
CA GLU A 24 11.60 -1.77 -4.70
C GLU A 24 11.51 -2.13 -6.17
N ILE A 25 10.96 -3.30 -6.50
CA ILE A 25 10.62 -3.67 -7.88
C ILE A 25 9.10 -3.78 -7.98
N ILE A 26 8.53 -3.07 -8.94
CA ILE A 26 7.10 -3.12 -9.28
C ILE A 26 6.97 -3.58 -10.72
N GLY A 27 6.11 -4.56 -10.96
CA GLY A 27 5.91 -5.15 -12.29
C GLY A 27 5.80 -6.66 -12.24
N ASN A 28 6.14 -7.32 -13.33
CA ASN A 28 6.06 -8.77 -13.49
C ASN A 28 7.36 -9.33 -14.07
N LYS A 29 7.34 -10.60 -14.49
CA LYS A 29 8.51 -11.29 -15.05
C LYS A 29 9.00 -10.71 -16.39
N ASP A 30 8.16 -9.97 -17.11
CA ASP A 30 8.44 -9.48 -18.46
C ASP A 30 8.91 -8.01 -18.44
N LYS A 31 8.19 -7.15 -17.71
CA LYS A 31 8.50 -5.73 -17.56
C LYS A 31 8.37 -5.34 -16.09
N ALA A 32 9.36 -4.62 -15.57
CA ALA A 32 9.33 -4.04 -14.25
C ALA A 32 10.02 -2.68 -14.17
N VAL A 33 9.63 -1.90 -13.17
CA VAL A 33 10.24 -0.65 -12.75
C VAL A 33 10.92 -0.88 -11.40
N ALA A 34 12.20 -0.52 -11.29
CA ALA A 34 12.90 -0.48 -10.01
C ALA A 34 12.92 0.95 -9.46
N ILE A 35 12.65 1.09 -8.17
CA ILE A 35 12.67 2.35 -7.44
C ILE A 35 13.76 2.28 -6.37
N VAL A 36 14.75 3.14 -6.47
CA VAL A 36 15.92 3.15 -5.58
C VAL A 36 16.12 4.53 -4.95
N GLU A 37 16.66 4.55 -3.74
CA GLU A 37 17.14 5.78 -3.12
C GLU A 37 18.61 5.96 -3.45
N ILE A 38 18.97 7.05 -4.12
CA ILE A 38 20.36 7.37 -4.44
C ILE A 38 20.85 8.41 -3.43
N PRO A 39 21.84 8.07 -2.58
CA PRO A 39 22.44 9.06 -1.70
C PRO A 39 23.12 10.16 -2.52
N GLU A 40 23.07 11.40 -2.05
CA GLU A 40 23.67 12.56 -2.73
C GLU A 40 25.13 12.33 -3.11
N LYS A 41 25.89 11.68 -2.21
CA LYS A 41 27.31 11.35 -2.43
C LYS A 41 27.55 10.33 -3.55
N LEU A 42 26.51 9.69 -4.08
CA LEU A 42 26.53 8.77 -5.22
C LEU A 42 25.76 9.30 -6.44
N GLU A 43 25.36 10.57 -6.45
CA GLU A 43 24.58 11.14 -7.56
C GLU A 43 25.31 11.01 -8.90
N LYS A 44 26.63 11.28 -8.92
CA LYS A 44 27.50 11.09 -10.10
C LYS A 44 27.63 9.63 -10.53
N ARG A 45 27.24 8.67 -9.69
CA ARG A 45 27.31 7.22 -9.91
C ARG A 45 25.92 6.59 -10.10
N LYS A 46 24.84 7.35 -10.18
CA LYS A 46 23.47 6.79 -10.27
C LYS A 46 23.25 5.85 -11.47
N ILE A 47 23.85 6.14 -12.62
CA ILE A 47 23.79 5.28 -13.81
C ILE A 47 24.45 3.92 -13.55
N LEU A 48 25.54 3.90 -12.79
CA LEU A 48 26.24 2.69 -12.40
C LEU A 48 25.35 1.79 -11.53
N VAL A 49 24.67 2.40 -10.55
CA VAL A 49 23.70 1.71 -9.68
C VAL A 49 22.54 1.15 -10.50
N ALA A 50 21.96 1.95 -11.41
CA ALA A 50 20.86 1.49 -12.27
C ALA A 50 21.28 0.32 -13.17
N ASN A 51 22.47 0.38 -13.77
CA ASN A 51 23.02 -0.72 -14.56
C ASN A 51 23.20 -2.00 -13.75
N ALA A 52 23.67 -1.89 -12.51
CA ALA A 52 23.81 -3.04 -11.62
C ALA A 52 22.45 -3.66 -11.28
N ILE A 53 21.43 -2.84 -10.97
CA ILE A 53 20.05 -3.31 -10.73
C ILE A 53 19.50 -4.04 -11.96
N MET A 54 19.60 -3.45 -13.16
CA MET A 54 19.09 -4.05 -14.40
C MET A 54 19.87 -5.31 -14.81
N ARG A 55 21.17 -5.40 -14.47
CA ARG A 55 21.96 -6.62 -14.68
C ARG A 55 21.49 -7.74 -13.75
N GLN A 56 21.21 -7.41 -12.49
CA GLN A 56 20.71 -8.35 -11.49
C GLN A 56 19.27 -8.80 -11.78
N HIS A 57 18.44 -7.90 -12.29
CA HIS A 57 17.01 -8.13 -12.56
C HIS A 57 16.69 -7.79 -14.02
N ARG A 58 16.78 -8.80 -14.89
CA ARG A 58 16.67 -8.66 -16.36
C ARG A 58 15.28 -8.17 -16.83
N ASN A 59 14.26 -8.35 -16.00
CA ASN A 59 12.90 -7.85 -16.22
C ASN A 59 12.77 -6.34 -15.94
N VAL A 60 13.68 -5.74 -15.18
CA VAL A 60 13.67 -4.30 -14.91
C VAL A 60 14.06 -3.55 -16.17
N LYS A 61 13.11 -2.79 -16.73
CA LYS A 61 13.30 -1.97 -17.94
C LYS A 61 13.48 -0.49 -17.63
N THR A 62 13.07 -0.05 -16.43
CA THR A 62 13.18 1.32 -15.98
C THR A 62 13.66 1.38 -14.53
N VAL A 63 14.57 2.30 -14.23
CA VAL A 63 15.05 2.59 -12.87
C VAL A 63 14.76 4.05 -12.53
N LEU A 64 14.05 4.26 -11.43
CA LEU A 64 13.66 5.56 -10.88
C LEU A 64 14.42 5.84 -9.57
N ALA A 65 14.88 7.07 -9.39
CA ALA A 65 15.36 7.59 -8.11
C ALA A 65 14.20 8.21 -7.32
N LYS A 66 14.12 7.93 -6.03
CA LYS A 66 13.29 8.74 -5.10
C LYS A 66 13.86 10.16 -5.04
N ALA A 67 13.11 11.16 -5.47
CA ALA A 67 13.56 12.56 -5.46
C ALA A 67 13.02 13.38 -4.29
N SER A 68 11.99 12.90 -3.60
CA SER A 68 11.40 13.56 -2.43
C SER A 68 10.90 12.53 -1.41
N ALA A 69 10.54 13.02 -0.21
CA ALA A 69 9.60 12.29 0.65
C ALA A 69 8.23 12.18 -0.04
N ARG A 70 7.35 11.32 0.49
CA ARG A 70 5.95 11.34 0.03
C ARG A 70 5.29 12.60 0.59
N GLN A 71 4.53 13.29 -0.24
CA GLN A 71 3.94 14.59 0.09
C GLN A 71 2.48 14.64 -0.33
N GLY A 72 1.75 15.60 0.24
CA GLY A 72 0.36 15.88 -0.08
C GLY A 72 -0.62 14.78 0.34
N GLN A 73 -1.91 15.05 0.10
CA GLN A 73 -3.02 14.18 0.46
C GLN A 73 -2.98 12.83 -0.27
N PHE A 74 -2.47 12.82 -1.51
CA PHE A 74 -2.38 11.61 -2.35
C PHE A 74 -1.13 10.78 -2.10
N ARG A 75 -0.23 11.25 -1.22
CA ARG A 75 1.00 10.54 -0.84
C ARG A 75 1.87 10.14 -2.02
N THR A 76 1.78 10.89 -3.12
CA THR A 76 2.64 10.74 -4.29
C THR A 76 4.06 11.18 -3.94
N ARG A 77 5.02 10.68 -4.71
CA ARG A 77 6.43 11.00 -4.55
C ARG A 77 6.97 11.39 -5.91
N ASN A 78 7.80 12.42 -5.95
CA ASN A 78 8.50 12.75 -7.18
C ASN A 78 9.60 11.72 -7.41
N TYR A 79 9.61 11.18 -8.61
CA TYR A 79 10.63 10.26 -9.09
C TYR A 79 11.44 10.93 -10.19
N LYS A 80 12.74 10.62 -10.23
CA LYS A 80 13.60 11.01 -11.35
C LYS A 80 13.98 9.77 -12.13
N LEU A 81 13.73 9.77 -13.45
CA LEU A 81 14.22 8.70 -14.32
C LEU A 81 15.75 8.66 -14.28
N ILE A 82 16.32 7.53 -13.88
CA ILE A 82 17.77 7.30 -13.95
C ILE A 82 18.12 6.69 -15.30
N LYS A 83 17.39 5.63 -15.70
CA LYS A 83 17.64 4.87 -16.92
C LYS A 83 16.39 4.08 -17.34
N GLY A 84 16.18 3.92 -18.64
CA GLY A 84 15.13 3.06 -19.20
C GLY A 84 14.01 3.83 -19.91
N ASP A 85 12.85 3.19 -20.01
CA ASP A 85 11.65 3.75 -20.65
C ASP A 85 11.06 4.90 -19.83
N LYS A 86 10.66 5.98 -20.51
CA LYS A 86 9.96 7.14 -19.92
C LYS A 86 8.54 6.78 -19.50
N ASN A 87 7.90 5.84 -20.19
CA ASN A 87 6.61 5.31 -19.78
C ASN A 87 6.79 4.32 -18.62
N THR A 88 6.42 4.76 -17.42
CA THR A 88 6.52 3.99 -16.18
C THR A 88 5.27 3.20 -15.84
N GLU A 89 4.21 3.29 -16.65
CA GLU A 89 3.02 2.45 -16.47
C GLU A 89 3.41 0.97 -16.59
N ILE A 90 2.99 0.20 -15.60
CA ILE A 90 3.46 -1.17 -15.43
C ILE A 90 2.34 -2.09 -14.94
N MET A 91 2.39 -3.32 -15.43
CA MET A 91 1.56 -4.41 -14.93
C MET A 91 2.28 -5.12 -13.78
N HIS A 92 1.83 -4.89 -12.56
CA HIS A 92 2.29 -5.66 -11.41
C HIS A 92 1.45 -6.92 -11.22
N VAL A 93 2.10 -8.05 -10.91
CA VAL A 93 1.40 -9.31 -10.62
C VAL A 93 1.69 -9.69 -9.17
N GLU A 94 0.63 -9.86 -8.40
CA GLU A 94 0.71 -10.23 -6.98
C GLU A 94 -0.49 -11.09 -6.59
N ASN A 95 -0.29 -12.15 -5.81
CA ASN A 95 -1.36 -13.00 -5.27
C ASN A 95 -2.31 -13.57 -6.35
N GLY A 96 -1.83 -13.73 -7.60
CA GLY A 96 -2.65 -14.15 -8.75
C GLY A 96 -3.56 -13.07 -9.32
N CYS A 97 -3.37 -11.82 -8.91
CA CYS A 97 -4.05 -10.63 -9.41
C CYS A 97 -3.10 -9.81 -10.28
N ARG A 98 -3.68 -9.10 -11.26
CA ARG A 98 -2.96 -8.16 -12.12
C ARG A 98 -3.32 -6.73 -11.72
N LEU A 99 -2.34 -5.88 -11.49
CA LEU A 99 -2.51 -4.51 -11.02
C LEU A 99 -1.75 -3.59 -11.98
N LEU A 100 -2.47 -2.98 -12.90
CA LEU A 100 -2.00 -1.88 -13.73
C LEU A 100 -1.91 -0.62 -12.89
N LEU A 101 -0.75 0.02 -12.91
CA LEU A 101 -0.50 1.28 -12.21
C LEU A 101 0.70 2.00 -12.82
N ASP A 102 0.79 3.30 -12.60
CA ASP A 102 2.01 4.07 -12.82
C ASP A 102 2.55 4.54 -11.46
N PRO A 103 3.75 4.09 -11.03
CA PRO A 103 4.30 4.45 -9.73
C PRO A 103 4.58 5.95 -9.60
N GLN A 104 4.64 6.71 -10.70
CA GLN A 104 4.76 8.17 -10.65
C GLN A 104 3.43 8.88 -10.39
N LYS A 105 2.29 8.22 -10.67
CA LYS A 105 0.95 8.81 -10.56
C LYS A 105 0.21 8.35 -9.31
N VAL A 106 0.43 7.12 -8.86
CA VAL A 106 -0.31 6.52 -7.74
C VAL A 106 0.62 5.85 -6.74
N TYR A 107 0.23 5.90 -5.46
CA TYR A 107 0.95 5.16 -4.43
C TYR A 107 0.69 3.64 -4.57
N PHE A 108 1.77 2.87 -4.62
CA PHE A 108 1.73 1.42 -4.50
C PHE A 108 2.97 0.91 -3.74
N SER A 109 2.80 -0.18 -2.98
CA SER A 109 3.90 -0.87 -2.32
C SER A 109 3.77 -2.38 -2.52
N PRO A 110 4.72 -3.03 -3.20
CA PRO A 110 4.74 -4.49 -3.36
C PRO A 110 5.06 -5.19 -2.04
N ARG A 111 5.70 -4.49 -1.08
CA ARG A 111 6.01 -5.03 0.25
C ARG A 111 4.77 -5.36 1.08
N GLU A 112 3.62 -4.78 0.72
CA GLU A 112 2.35 -5.00 1.40
C GLU A 112 1.58 -6.23 0.88
N GLY A 113 2.12 -6.98 -0.08
CA GLY A 113 1.43 -8.13 -0.68
C GLY A 113 1.10 -9.25 0.30
N THR A 114 2.02 -9.55 1.22
CA THR A 114 1.78 -10.53 2.29
C THR A 114 0.66 -10.08 3.22
N GLU A 115 0.55 -8.77 3.48
CA GLU A 115 -0.51 -8.24 4.34
C GLU A 115 -1.87 -8.27 3.64
N ARG A 116 -1.93 -7.97 2.35
CA ARG A 116 -3.14 -8.16 1.53
C ARG A 116 -3.60 -9.61 1.57
N GLN A 117 -2.68 -10.56 1.42
CA GLN A 117 -2.96 -11.99 1.50
C GLN A 117 -3.46 -12.41 2.90
N ARG A 118 -2.91 -11.83 3.97
CA ARG A 118 -3.40 -12.07 5.34
C ARG A 118 -4.84 -11.58 5.55
N ILE A 119 -5.24 -10.47 4.94
CA ILE A 119 -6.62 -9.99 5.02
C ILE A 119 -7.56 -10.89 4.22
N VAL A 120 -7.14 -11.35 3.04
CA VAL A 120 -7.89 -12.32 2.23
C VAL A 120 -8.30 -13.55 3.05
N GLU A 121 -7.37 -14.09 3.84
CA GLU A 121 -7.60 -15.28 4.68
C GLU A 121 -8.62 -15.06 5.80
N GLN A 122 -8.92 -13.80 6.15
CA GLN A 122 -9.88 -13.44 7.21
C GLN A 122 -11.27 -13.10 6.67
N VAL A 123 -11.41 -12.87 5.36
CA VAL A 123 -12.67 -12.43 4.74
C VAL A 123 -13.51 -13.64 4.34
N SER A 124 -14.77 -13.66 4.78
CA SER A 124 -15.74 -14.67 4.39
C SER A 124 -16.60 -14.27 3.18
N LYS A 125 -17.17 -15.27 2.49
CA LYS A 125 -17.96 -15.07 1.25
C LYS A 125 -19.24 -14.24 1.45
N LYS A 126 -19.77 -14.14 2.67
CA LYS A 126 -21.01 -13.41 2.97
C LYS A 126 -20.78 -11.92 3.29
N GLU A 127 -19.52 -11.51 3.45
CA GLU A 127 -19.18 -10.15 3.87
C GLU A 127 -19.40 -9.12 2.77
N ILE A 128 -19.79 -7.92 3.20
CA ILE A 128 -19.61 -6.67 2.47
C ILE A 128 -18.36 -6.01 3.06
N VAL A 129 -17.30 -5.95 2.26
CA VAL A 129 -16.00 -5.39 2.66
C VAL A 129 -15.86 -3.99 2.08
N MET A 130 -15.50 -3.03 2.91
CA MET A 130 -15.18 -1.68 2.46
C MET A 130 -13.71 -1.38 2.63
N VAL A 131 -13.12 -0.70 1.64
CA VAL A 131 -11.74 -0.25 1.64
C VAL A 131 -11.76 1.27 1.51
N PHE A 132 -11.41 1.96 2.59
CA PHE A 132 -11.12 3.40 2.53
C PHE A 132 -9.76 3.61 1.84
N PHE A 133 -9.56 4.76 1.21
CA PHE A 133 -8.26 5.13 0.59
C PHE A 133 -7.74 4.02 -0.34
N ALA A 134 -8.61 3.56 -1.24
CA ALA A 134 -8.40 2.32 -1.98
C ALA A 134 -7.22 2.37 -2.96
N GLY A 135 -6.73 3.56 -3.32
CA GLY A 135 -5.69 3.76 -4.34
C GLY A 135 -6.09 3.11 -5.66
N ALA A 136 -5.13 2.48 -6.34
CA ALA A 136 -5.40 1.67 -7.55
C ALA A 136 -6.13 0.33 -7.26
N GLY A 137 -6.69 0.17 -6.06
CA GLY A 137 -7.49 -0.96 -5.63
C GLY A 137 -6.75 -2.21 -5.12
N PRO A 138 -5.47 -2.23 -4.71
CA PRO A 138 -4.77 -3.50 -4.47
C PRO A 138 -5.43 -4.36 -3.38
N PHE A 139 -5.93 -3.78 -2.28
CA PHE A 139 -6.71 -4.54 -1.29
C PHE A 139 -8.02 -5.04 -1.88
N ALA A 140 -8.80 -4.15 -2.52
CA ALA A 140 -10.11 -4.47 -3.04
C ALA A 140 -10.07 -5.59 -4.10
N ILE A 141 -9.14 -5.48 -5.06
CA ILE A 141 -8.95 -6.45 -6.15
C ILE A 141 -8.54 -7.82 -5.61
N VAL A 142 -7.55 -7.87 -4.70
CA VAL A 142 -7.06 -9.14 -4.15
C VAL A 142 -8.16 -9.80 -3.30
N ILE A 143 -8.87 -9.05 -2.46
CA ILE A 143 -9.98 -9.58 -1.65
C ILE A 143 -11.11 -10.10 -2.53
N ALA A 144 -11.55 -9.30 -3.51
CA ALA A 144 -12.63 -9.68 -4.42
C ALA A 144 -12.31 -10.96 -5.18
N LYS A 145 -11.08 -11.08 -5.70
CA LYS A 145 -10.63 -12.22 -6.49
C LYS A 145 -10.44 -13.49 -5.68
N LYS A 146 -9.86 -13.38 -4.48
CA LYS A 146 -9.38 -14.53 -3.71
C LYS A 146 -10.40 -15.01 -2.68
N SER A 147 -11.02 -14.09 -1.94
CA SER A 147 -12.01 -14.42 -0.90
C SER A 147 -13.44 -14.48 -1.44
N LYS A 148 -13.71 -13.81 -2.58
CA LYS A 148 -15.04 -13.72 -3.22
C LYS A 148 -16.15 -13.35 -2.23
N PRO A 149 -16.01 -12.23 -1.48
CA PRO A 149 -17.08 -11.73 -0.62
C PRO A 149 -18.30 -11.31 -1.45
N LYS A 150 -19.44 -11.09 -0.78
CA LYS A 150 -20.69 -10.63 -1.40
C LYS A 150 -20.46 -9.34 -2.19
N ARG A 151 -19.74 -8.39 -1.61
CA ARG A 151 -19.38 -7.12 -2.26
C ARG A 151 -18.09 -6.56 -1.69
N VAL A 152 -17.31 -5.88 -2.51
CA VAL A 152 -16.21 -5.02 -2.09
C VAL A 152 -16.50 -3.60 -2.55
N ILE A 153 -16.42 -2.63 -1.65
CA ILE A 153 -16.60 -1.20 -1.97
C ILE A 153 -15.27 -0.51 -1.70
N GLY A 154 -14.68 0.12 -2.71
CA GLY A 154 -13.44 0.87 -2.56
C GLY A 154 -13.67 2.35 -2.80
N ILE A 155 -13.37 3.18 -1.80
CA ILE A 155 -13.48 4.64 -1.87
C ILE A 155 -12.09 5.23 -2.06
N GLU A 156 -11.90 6.03 -3.10
CA GLU A 156 -10.64 6.71 -3.39
C GLU A 156 -10.89 8.16 -3.84
N LEU A 157 -10.01 9.08 -3.43
CA LEU A 157 -10.13 10.50 -3.70
C LEU A 157 -9.34 10.93 -4.95
N SER A 158 -8.22 10.28 -5.24
CA SER A 158 -7.38 10.60 -6.38
C SER A 158 -8.00 10.10 -7.68
N GLU A 159 -8.28 11.01 -8.60
CA GLU A 159 -8.78 10.72 -9.95
C GLU A 159 -7.87 9.74 -10.71
N ALA A 160 -6.55 9.99 -10.71
CA ALA A 160 -5.58 9.07 -11.33
C ALA A 160 -5.64 7.66 -10.73
N ALA A 161 -5.84 7.55 -9.41
CA ALA A 161 -5.96 6.25 -8.75
C ALA A 161 -7.28 5.54 -9.07
N ILE A 162 -8.38 6.29 -9.17
CA ILE A 162 -9.69 5.78 -9.60
C ILE A 162 -9.61 5.21 -11.02
N ASP A 163 -8.93 5.88 -11.95
CA ASP A 163 -8.74 5.38 -13.32
C ASP A 163 -8.04 4.02 -13.33
N TYR A 164 -6.95 3.88 -12.58
CA TYR A 164 -6.26 2.61 -12.45
C TYR A 164 -7.11 1.56 -11.73
N PHE A 165 -7.88 1.96 -10.73
CA PHE A 165 -8.75 1.04 -9.99
C PHE A 165 -9.84 0.46 -10.92
N TRP A 166 -10.53 1.28 -11.69
CA TRP A 166 -11.50 0.82 -12.70
C TRP A 166 -10.87 -0.12 -13.72
N LYS A 167 -9.69 0.23 -14.26
CA LYS A 167 -8.93 -0.64 -15.17
C LYS A 167 -8.60 -1.98 -14.51
N ASN A 168 -8.21 -1.97 -13.23
CA ASN A 168 -7.86 -3.17 -12.48
C ASN A 168 -9.07 -4.07 -12.19
N VAL A 169 -10.25 -3.50 -11.93
CA VAL A 169 -11.50 -4.27 -11.80
C VAL A 169 -11.79 -5.02 -13.11
N LYS A 170 -11.77 -4.30 -14.24
CA LYS A 170 -12.00 -4.87 -15.58
C LYS A 170 -10.97 -5.94 -15.93
N LEU A 171 -9.69 -5.63 -15.72
CA LEU A 171 -8.57 -6.52 -16.01
C LEU A 171 -8.65 -7.86 -15.25
N ASN A 172 -9.19 -7.83 -14.04
CA ASN A 172 -9.34 -9.04 -13.22
C ASN A 172 -10.69 -9.73 -13.38
N LYS A 173 -11.59 -9.20 -14.23
CA LYS A 173 -12.94 -9.70 -14.48
C LYS A 173 -13.77 -9.80 -13.20
N LEU A 174 -13.77 -8.71 -12.43
CA LEU A 174 -14.47 -8.64 -11.14
C LEU A 174 -15.80 -7.90 -11.31
N GLU A 175 -16.88 -8.54 -10.86
CA GLU A 175 -18.25 -8.01 -10.94
C GLU A 175 -18.79 -7.55 -9.58
N ASN A 176 -18.12 -7.97 -8.50
CA ASN A 176 -18.50 -7.69 -7.12
C ASN A 176 -17.72 -6.52 -6.49
N VAL A 177 -17.16 -5.62 -7.29
CA VAL A 177 -16.38 -4.47 -6.81
C VAL A 177 -17.03 -3.16 -7.23
N ASP A 178 -17.40 -2.33 -6.25
CA ASP A 178 -17.77 -0.93 -6.45
C ASP A 178 -16.54 -0.04 -6.34
N VAL A 179 -16.25 0.72 -7.39
CA VAL A 179 -15.22 1.76 -7.39
C VAL A 179 -15.91 3.10 -7.21
N VAL A 180 -15.68 3.74 -6.05
CA VAL A 180 -16.35 4.98 -5.66
C VAL A 180 -15.33 6.11 -5.58
N HIS A 181 -15.49 7.11 -6.45
CA HIS A 181 -14.67 8.32 -6.43
C HIS A 181 -15.26 9.32 -5.43
N GLY A 182 -14.48 9.72 -4.42
CA GLY A 182 -14.89 10.79 -3.53
C GLY A 182 -14.16 10.83 -2.19
N ASN A 183 -14.51 11.83 -1.39
CA ASN A 183 -13.98 11.98 -0.05
C ASN A 183 -14.64 10.98 0.91
N VAL A 184 -13.82 10.15 1.56
CA VAL A 184 -14.28 9.15 2.54
C VAL A 184 -15.19 9.76 3.61
N LYS A 185 -14.95 10.98 4.12
CA LYS A 185 -15.82 11.60 5.14
C LYS A 185 -17.24 11.88 4.65
N GLN A 186 -17.42 12.07 3.35
CA GLN A 186 -18.72 12.34 2.74
C GLN A 186 -19.37 11.02 2.34
N ILE A 187 -18.66 10.23 1.52
CA ILE A 187 -19.16 8.97 0.93
C ILE A 187 -19.48 7.92 1.99
N ALA A 188 -18.71 7.83 3.08
CA ALA A 188 -18.94 6.80 4.11
C ALA A 188 -20.35 6.85 4.71
N ARG A 189 -20.99 8.02 4.73
CA ARG A 189 -22.34 8.22 5.28
C ARG A 189 -23.39 7.37 4.55
N ASP A 190 -23.23 7.20 3.25
CA ASP A 190 -24.13 6.38 2.43
C ASP A 190 -24.04 4.89 2.75
N TYR A 191 -22.99 4.48 3.48
CA TYR A 191 -22.72 3.09 3.86
C TYR A 191 -22.87 2.82 5.37
N TYR A 192 -23.39 3.76 6.14
CA TYR A 192 -23.65 3.57 7.57
C TYR A 192 -24.55 2.34 7.83
N GLY A 193 -24.08 1.44 8.71
CA GLY A 193 -24.76 0.19 9.04
C GLY A 193 -24.74 -0.91 7.97
N LYS A 194 -23.97 -0.78 6.89
CA LYS A 194 -24.06 -1.68 5.72
C LYS A 194 -22.92 -2.69 5.58
N CYS A 195 -21.76 -2.45 6.20
CA CYS A 195 -20.54 -3.23 5.98
C CYS A 195 -20.26 -4.22 7.12
N ASP A 196 -19.63 -5.34 6.79
CA ASP A 196 -19.14 -6.32 7.79
C ASP A 196 -17.68 -6.04 8.16
N ARG A 197 -16.92 -5.44 7.25
CA ARG A 197 -15.49 -5.14 7.42
C ARG A 197 -15.10 -3.82 6.79
N VAL A 198 -14.27 -3.03 7.47
CA VAL A 198 -13.66 -1.82 6.91
C VAL A 198 -12.13 -1.92 6.99
N ILE A 199 -11.44 -1.64 5.88
CA ILE A 199 -9.98 -1.65 5.77
C ILE A 199 -9.51 -0.21 5.53
N MET A 200 -8.54 0.26 6.33
CA MET A 200 -8.09 1.66 6.30
C MET A 200 -6.56 1.75 6.06
N PRO A 201 -6.09 1.47 4.83
CA PRO A 201 -4.68 1.39 4.45
C PRO A 201 -3.99 2.77 4.25
N LEU A 202 -4.33 3.78 5.06
CA LEU A 202 -3.68 5.10 5.06
C LEU A 202 -3.01 5.40 6.42
N PRO A 203 -1.81 4.87 6.69
CA PRO A 203 -1.28 4.79 8.05
C PRO A 203 -1.03 6.11 8.77
N GLU A 204 -0.92 7.22 8.05
CA GLU A 204 -0.62 8.52 8.65
C GLU A 204 -1.85 9.19 9.26
N THR A 205 -3.02 9.02 8.64
CA THR A 205 -4.23 9.79 8.97
C THR A 205 -5.49 8.92 9.07
N ALA A 206 -5.41 7.61 8.84
CA ALA A 206 -6.57 6.73 8.89
C ALA A 206 -7.33 6.80 10.21
N ILE A 207 -6.64 7.03 11.34
CA ILE A 207 -7.32 7.12 12.64
C ILE A 207 -8.36 8.25 12.71
N ASP A 208 -8.18 9.32 11.93
CA ASP A 208 -9.12 10.45 11.89
C ASP A 208 -10.47 10.10 11.25
N TYR A 209 -10.58 8.91 10.67
CA TYR A 209 -11.77 8.36 10.01
C TYR A 209 -12.30 7.12 10.75
N LEU A 210 -11.77 6.82 11.94
CA LEU A 210 -12.13 5.62 12.70
C LEU A 210 -13.61 5.61 13.09
N GLU A 211 -14.16 6.76 13.46
CA GLU A 211 -15.58 6.89 13.79
C GLU A 211 -16.47 6.65 12.57
N ASP A 212 -16.10 7.17 11.41
CA ASP A 212 -16.83 6.92 10.15
C ASP A 212 -16.78 5.43 9.77
N ALA A 213 -15.61 4.79 9.88
CA ALA A 213 -15.45 3.36 9.67
C ALA A 213 -16.34 2.54 10.62
N ALA A 214 -16.42 2.92 11.90
CA ALA A 214 -17.26 2.25 12.88
C ALA A 214 -18.76 2.43 12.60
N LYS A 215 -19.20 3.60 12.14
CA LYS A 215 -20.58 3.86 11.73
C LYS A 215 -20.98 3.07 10.49
N CYS A 216 -20.02 2.78 9.60
CA CYS A 216 -20.24 1.93 8.42
C CYS A 216 -20.51 0.47 8.76
N LEU A 217 -20.04 -0.01 9.91
CA LEU A 217 -20.25 -1.40 10.30
C LEU A 217 -21.70 -1.67 10.66
N LYS A 218 -22.17 -2.88 10.33
CA LYS A 218 -23.38 -3.49 10.91
C LYS A 218 -23.26 -3.61 12.43
N LYS A 219 -24.25 -4.21 13.08
CA LYS A 219 -24.24 -4.46 14.54
C LYS A 219 -22.94 -5.13 15.01
N LYS A 220 -22.47 -6.11 14.24
CA LYS A 220 -21.16 -6.76 14.41
C LYS A 220 -20.30 -6.52 13.18
N GLY A 221 -19.01 -6.26 13.37
CA GLY A 221 -18.07 -6.09 12.27
C GLY A 221 -16.63 -5.84 12.73
N ILE A 222 -15.72 -5.71 11.78
CA ILE A 222 -14.29 -5.53 12.07
C ILE A 222 -13.66 -4.39 11.28
N ILE A 223 -12.81 -3.61 11.94
CA ILE A 223 -12.01 -2.56 11.31
C ILE A 223 -10.54 -2.99 11.33
N HIS A 224 -9.88 -2.88 10.18
CA HIS A 224 -8.43 -3.00 10.04
C HIS A 224 -7.82 -1.61 9.88
N LEU A 225 -7.39 -1.03 10.99
CA LEU A 225 -6.76 0.28 11.03
C LEU A 225 -5.24 0.14 10.90
N TYR A 226 -4.66 0.67 9.83
CA TYR A 226 -3.20 0.73 9.70
C TYR A 226 -2.65 2.02 10.27
N PHE A 227 -1.46 1.97 10.87
CA PHE A 227 -0.78 3.15 11.43
C PHE A 227 0.73 2.93 11.55
N PHE A 228 1.50 4.02 11.61
CA PHE A 228 2.93 3.96 11.93
C PHE A 228 3.14 4.25 13.42
N SER A 229 3.98 3.44 14.08
CA SER A 229 4.30 3.65 15.49
C SER A 229 5.63 3.04 15.90
N GLU A 230 6.14 3.48 17.04
CA GLU A 230 7.14 2.77 17.84
C GLU A 230 6.44 1.70 18.67
N GLU A 231 7.15 0.63 19.01
CA GLU A 231 6.55 -0.52 19.70
C GLU A 231 6.01 -0.19 21.10
N GLU A 232 6.68 0.69 21.82
CA GLU A 232 6.31 1.14 23.16
C GLU A 232 4.98 1.92 23.17
N LYS A 233 4.64 2.58 22.06
CA LYS A 233 3.45 3.43 21.92
C LYS A 233 2.19 2.66 21.53
N ILE A 234 2.27 1.34 21.32
CA ILE A 234 1.12 0.54 20.88
C ILE A 234 -0.02 0.53 21.89
N VAL A 235 0.29 0.55 23.19
CA VAL A 235 -0.74 0.63 24.25
C VAL A 235 -1.52 1.95 24.16
N GLU A 236 -0.82 3.06 23.89
CA GLU A 236 -1.44 4.37 23.71
C GLU A 236 -2.35 4.41 22.47
N TRP A 237 -1.92 3.80 21.36
CA TRP A 237 -2.75 3.67 20.15
C TRP A 237 -4.04 2.91 20.43
N LYS A 238 -3.98 1.80 21.16
CA LYS A 238 -5.18 1.05 21.58
C LYS A 238 -6.09 1.90 22.46
N ARG A 239 -5.53 2.66 23.42
CA ARG A 239 -6.29 3.57 24.28
C ARG A 239 -6.95 4.70 23.48
N LYS A 240 -6.23 5.30 22.53
CA LYS A 240 -6.76 6.34 21.63
C LYS A 240 -7.94 5.83 20.81
N ALA A 241 -7.79 4.66 20.17
CA ALA A 241 -8.86 4.05 19.39
C ALA A 241 -10.11 3.75 20.24
N ARG A 242 -9.94 3.18 21.44
CA ARG A 242 -11.07 2.94 22.37
C ARG A 242 -11.77 4.25 22.77
N LYS A 243 -11.01 5.33 23.02
CA LYS A 243 -11.60 6.63 23.36
C LYS A 243 -12.45 7.17 22.22
N MET A 244 -12.00 7.06 20.98
CA MET A 244 -12.73 7.54 19.80
C MET A 244 -14.00 6.72 19.51
N LEU A 245 -13.98 5.41 19.78
CA LEU A 245 -15.14 4.55 19.57
C LEU A 245 -16.20 4.66 20.68
N GLY A 246 -15.84 5.23 21.83
CA GLY A 246 -16.73 5.39 22.98
C GLY A 246 -16.95 4.08 23.75
N LYS A 247 -17.85 4.12 24.75
CA LYS A 247 -18.16 2.99 25.65
C LYS A 247 -19.37 2.16 25.21
N GLY A 248 -20.03 2.54 24.11
CA GLY A 248 -21.34 2.00 23.74
C GLY A 248 -21.33 0.62 23.07
N LYS A 249 -20.16 0.13 22.61
CA LYS A 249 -20.01 -1.20 21.99
C LYS A 249 -18.82 -1.93 22.59
N LYS A 250 -18.86 -3.27 22.59
CA LYS A 250 -17.72 -4.07 23.04
C LYS A 250 -16.65 -4.04 21.96
N HIS A 251 -15.43 -3.70 22.35
CA HIS A 251 -14.31 -3.58 21.42
C HIS A 251 -13.15 -4.50 21.81
N ILE A 252 -12.86 -5.49 20.96
CA ILE A 252 -11.62 -6.26 21.06
C ILE A 252 -10.60 -5.61 20.14
N VAL A 253 -9.46 -5.22 20.72
CA VAL A 253 -8.44 -4.43 20.02
C VAL A 253 -7.10 -5.18 20.07
N GLN A 254 -6.73 -5.77 18.94
CA GLN A 254 -5.45 -6.46 18.76
C GLN A 254 -4.56 -5.66 17.81
N ALA A 255 -3.26 -5.57 18.08
CA ALA A 255 -2.32 -4.87 17.22
C ALA A 255 -1.24 -5.84 16.75
N ARG A 256 -0.87 -5.74 15.48
CA ARG A 256 0.12 -6.60 14.83
C ARG A 256 1.14 -5.73 14.12
N LYS A 257 2.43 -6.04 14.31
CA LYS A 257 3.54 -5.46 13.53
C LYS A 257 3.52 -6.05 12.12
N ILE A 258 3.53 -5.21 11.09
CA ILE A 258 3.38 -5.59 9.68
C ILE A 258 4.71 -5.52 8.94
N LEU A 259 5.33 -4.34 8.90
CA LEU A 259 6.55 -4.08 8.15
C LEU A 259 7.40 -3.02 8.86
N PRO A 260 8.74 -3.08 8.77
CA PRO A 260 9.58 -1.96 9.18
C PRO A 260 9.36 -0.76 8.25
N TYR A 261 9.26 0.43 8.82
CA TYR A 261 9.09 1.68 8.07
C TYR A 261 10.34 2.57 8.13
N GLY A 262 10.93 2.71 9.32
CA GLY A 262 12.14 3.50 9.56
C GLY A 262 12.81 3.12 10.88
N PRO A 263 13.86 3.85 11.31
CA PRO A 263 14.51 3.61 12.59
C PRO A 263 13.50 3.60 13.74
N ARG A 264 13.36 2.46 14.43
CA ARG A 264 12.38 2.22 15.51
C ARG A 264 10.89 2.32 15.16
N ILE A 265 10.55 2.73 13.93
CA ILE A 265 9.16 2.89 13.47
C ILE A 265 8.76 1.71 12.59
N ASN A 266 7.64 1.07 12.94
CA ASN A 266 7.03 0.02 12.14
C ASN A 266 5.63 0.42 11.69
N LYS A 267 5.18 -0.17 10.57
CA LYS A 267 3.77 -0.23 10.20
C LYS A 267 3.09 -1.28 11.07
N TYR A 268 1.99 -0.91 11.70
CA TYR A 268 1.11 -1.79 12.45
C TYR A 268 -0.27 -1.84 11.80
N ARG A 269 -0.99 -2.93 12.08
CA ARG A 269 -2.43 -3.04 11.89
C ARG A 269 -3.08 -3.26 13.24
N MET A 270 -4.14 -2.52 13.52
CA MET A 270 -5.02 -2.73 14.65
C MET A 270 -6.34 -3.31 14.16
N ASP A 271 -6.65 -4.51 14.63
CA ASP A 271 -7.91 -5.20 14.41
C ASP A 271 -8.86 -4.82 15.53
N ILE A 272 -9.97 -4.19 15.16
CA ILE A 272 -10.99 -3.69 16.08
C ILE A 272 -12.28 -4.43 15.75
N GLU A 273 -12.61 -5.42 16.55
CA GLU A 273 -13.92 -6.05 16.50
C GLU A 273 -14.92 -5.16 17.24
N VAL A 274 -16.05 -4.88 16.60
CA VAL A 274 -17.14 -4.07 17.13
C VAL A 274 -18.35 -4.98 17.23
N GLY A 275 -18.94 -5.09 18.43
CA GLY A 275 -20.12 -5.92 18.66
C GLY A 275 -20.95 -5.50 19.86
#